data_AF-A0A1U9GL93-F1
#
_entry.id   AF-A0A1U9GL93-F1
#
_cell.length_a   1.000
_cell.length_b   1.000
_cell.length_c   1.000
_cell.angle_alpha   90.00
_cell.angle_beta   90.00
_cell.angle_gamma   90.00
#
_symmetry.space_group_name_H-M   'P 1'
#
loop_
_entity.id
_entity.type
_entity.pdbx_description
1 polymer ?
#
loop_
_entity_poly.entity_id
_entity_poly.type
_entity_poly.pdbx_seq_one_letter_code
_entity_poly.pdbx_strand_id
1 'polypeptide(L)'
;KIPFYPSLLCLDIKGFSNILVLYLAQSLFGILPLAHPDNAIVVDRYVTPLHIVPEWYFLSFYAMLKTIPNKTAGLLVMIASLQLLFLLAEQRNLSSLIQFKFIFGAREYSVPMIWFICSFYALLWIG
;
A
#
# COMPACT_ATOMS: atom_id res chain seq x y z
N LYS A 1 18.94 24.38 10.89
CA LYS A 1 17.76 24.30 10.00
C LYS A 1 18.23 24.59 8.58
N ILE A 2 17.92 23.71 7.63
CA ILE A 2 18.28 23.89 6.21
C ILE A 2 17.15 24.71 5.56
N PRO A 3 17.45 25.76 4.76
CA PRO A 3 16.41 26.55 4.12
C PRO A 3 15.67 25.69 3.07
N PHE A 4 14.39 25.97 2.87
CA PHE A 4 13.60 25.27 1.85
C PHE A 4 14.15 25.51 0.45
N TYR A 5 14.38 26.77 0.10
CA TYR A 5 15.06 27.17 -1.11
C TYR A 5 16.51 27.58 -0.80
N PRO A 6 17.52 27.14 -1.58
CA PRO A 6 17.41 26.27 -2.76
C PRO A 6 17.47 24.76 -2.45
N SER A 7 17.83 24.38 -1.22
CA SER A 7 18.24 23.01 -0.88
C SER A 7 17.16 21.95 -0.99
N LEU A 8 16.05 22.07 -0.24
CA LEU A 8 15.00 21.06 -0.24
C LEU A 8 14.29 21.01 -1.60
N LEU A 9 14.03 22.18 -2.20
CA LEU A 9 13.41 22.27 -3.52
C LEU A 9 14.24 21.58 -4.62
N CYS A 10 15.58 21.68 -4.57
CA CYS A 10 16.45 20.96 -5.52
C CYS A 10 16.36 19.43 -5.35
N LEU A 11 16.28 18.94 -4.11
CA LEU A 11 16.08 17.51 -3.83
C LEU A 11 14.71 17.01 -4.32
N ASP A 12 13.66 17.81 -4.15
CA ASP A 12 12.31 17.50 -4.62
C ASP A 12 12.26 17.39 -6.15
N ILE A 13 12.88 18.34 -6.87
CA ILE A 13 12.99 18.30 -8.34
C ILE A 13 13.71 17.04 -8.80
N LYS A 14 14.82 16.67 -8.14
CA LYS A 14 15.56 15.44 -8.44
C LYS A 14 14.72 14.19 -8.17
N GLY A 15 13.96 14.17 -7.07
CA GLY A 15 13.04 13.08 -6.75
C GLY A 15 11.95 12.93 -7.82
N PHE A 16 11.34 14.05 -8.21
CA PHE A 16 10.33 14.09 -9.27
C PHE A 16 10.90 13.63 -10.62
N SER A 17 12.10 14.08 -11.01
CA SER A 17 12.71 13.65 -12.27
C SER A 17 12.95 12.14 -12.30
N ASN A 18 13.35 11.54 -11.18
CA ASN A 18 13.54 10.08 -11.09
C ASN A 18 12.22 9.31 -11.26
N ILE A 19 11.15 9.75 -10.60
CA ILE A 19 9.82 9.13 -10.73
C ILE A 19 9.31 9.26 -12.17
N LEU A 20 9.50 10.43 -12.79
CA LEU A 20 9.07 10.69 -14.16
C LEU A 20 9.79 9.77 -15.16
N VAL A 21 11.09 9.51 -14.98
CA VAL A 21 11.82 8.56 -15.81
C VAL A 21 11.24 7.15 -15.68
N LEU A 22 10.96 6.67 -14.47
CA LEU A 22 10.35 5.35 -14.26
C LEU A 22 8.95 5.25 -14.88
N TYR A 23 8.14 6.31 -14.72
CA TYR A 23 6.80 6.38 -15.32
C TYR A 23 6.86 6.32 -16.85
N LEU A 24 7.71 7.13 -17.48
CA LEU A 24 7.87 7.13 -18.93
C LEU A 24 8.41 5.79 -19.43
N ALA A 25 9.37 5.19 -18.72
CA ALA A 25 9.90 3.89 -19.08
C ALA A 25 8.81 2.80 -19.06
N GLN A 26 7.98 2.76 -18.02
CA GLN A 26 6.84 1.84 -17.94
C GLN A 26 5.78 2.13 -19.02
N SER A 27 5.44 3.40 -19.27
CA SER A 27 4.40 3.78 -20.24
C SER A 27 4.80 3.53 -21.69
N LEU A 28 6.08 3.72 -22.04
CA LEU A 28 6.55 3.59 -23.42
C LEU A 28 6.97 2.17 -23.75
N PHE A 29 7.61 1.47 -22.80
CA PHE A 29 8.17 0.14 -23.05
C PHE A 29 7.36 -1.01 -22.42
N GLY A 30 6.38 -0.71 -21.56
CA GLY A 30 5.55 -1.75 -20.94
C GLY A 30 6.36 -2.75 -20.10
N ILE A 31 7.33 -2.25 -19.32
CA ILE A 31 8.33 -3.07 -18.60
C ILE A 31 7.67 -4.15 -17.73
N LEU A 32 6.56 -3.81 -17.08
CA LEU A 32 5.77 -4.72 -16.24
C LEU A 32 4.32 -4.82 -16.74
N PRO A 33 3.71 -6.02 -16.76
CA PRO A 33 2.29 -6.18 -17.04
C PRO A 33 1.45 -5.75 -15.83
N LEU A 34 1.06 -4.48 -15.78
CA LEU A 34 0.27 -3.91 -14.66
C LEU A 34 -1.25 -4.07 -14.83
N ALA A 35 -1.71 -4.51 -16.00
CA ALA A 35 -3.12 -4.72 -16.32
C ALA A 35 -3.39 -6.19 -16.68
N HIS A 36 -4.56 -6.69 -16.30
CA HIS A 36 -4.99 -8.05 -16.61
C HIS A 36 -5.41 -8.15 -18.09
N PRO A 37 -5.01 -9.20 -18.84
CA PRO A 37 -5.36 -9.35 -20.26
C PRO A 37 -6.88 -9.43 -20.50
N ASP A 38 -7.64 -9.99 -19.55
CA ASP A 38 -9.11 -10.09 -19.66
C ASP A 38 -9.80 -8.72 -19.77
N ASN A 39 -9.17 -7.64 -19.31
CA ASN A 39 -9.70 -6.27 -19.44
C ASN A 39 -9.71 -5.76 -20.90
N ALA A 40 -9.05 -6.46 -21.82
CA ALA A 40 -9.11 -6.17 -23.25
C ALA A 40 -10.32 -6.81 -23.94
N ILE A 41 -11.04 -7.72 -23.28
CA ILE A 41 -12.24 -8.37 -23.80
C ILE A 41 -13.44 -7.45 -23.58
N VAL A 42 -14.39 -7.41 -24.53
CA VAL A 42 -15.62 -6.65 -24.37
C VAL A 42 -16.46 -7.24 -23.24
N VAL A 43 -17.06 -6.36 -22.42
CA VAL A 43 -17.88 -6.76 -21.27
C VAL A 43 -19.08 -7.60 -21.70
N ASP A 44 -19.19 -8.79 -21.13
CA ASP A 44 -20.40 -9.62 -21.12
C ASP A 44 -21.00 -9.63 -19.70
N ARG A 45 -22.29 -9.31 -19.58
CA ARG A 45 -23.00 -9.26 -18.29
C ARG A 45 -23.37 -10.65 -17.77
N TYR A 46 -23.38 -11.66 -18.63
CA TYR A 46 -23.82 -13.01 -18.29
C TYR A 46 -22.65 -13.97 -18.04
N VAL A 47 -21.42 -13.55 -18.34
CA VAL A 47 -20.22 -14.38 -18.22
C VAL A 47 -19.18 -13.68 -17.36
N THR A 48 -18.78 -14.33 -16.26
CA THR A 48 -17.61 -13.94 -15.47
C THR A 48 -16.39 -14.76 -15.90
N PRO A 49 -15.22 -14.14 -16.13
CA PRO A 49 -13.98 -14.88 -16.41
C PRO A 49 -13.65 -15.89 -15.31
N LEU A 50 -13.04 -17.01 -15.69
CA LEU A 50 -12.66 -18.10 -14.78
C LEU A 50 -11.65 -17.66 -13.71
N HIS A 51 -10.71 -16.78 -14.07
CA HIS A 51 -9.65 -16.28 -13.20
C HIS A 51 -9.78 -14.77 -12.97
N ILE A 52 -10.90 -14.34 -12.40
CA ILE A 52 -11.12 -12.93 -12.07
C ILE A 52 -10.24 -12.49 -10.89
N VAL A 53 -9.41 -11.48 -11.13
CA VAL A 53 -8.48 -10.90 -10.17
C VAL A 53 -8.56 -9.38 -10.28
N PRO A 54 -8.58 -8.64 -9.16
CA PRO A 54 -8.56 -7.18 -9.20
C PRO A 54 -7.18 -6.64 -9.62
N GLU A 55 -7.06 -5.32 -9.80
CA GLU A 55 -5.75 -4.73 -10.06
C GLU A 55 -4.76 -4.93 -8.89
N TRP A 56 -3.47 -4.93 -9.20
CA TRP A 56 -2.39 -5.29 -8.28
C TRP A 56 -2.38 -4.49 -6.96
N TYR A 57 -2.79 -3.23 -6.98
CA TYR A 57 -2.85 -2.36 -5.81
C TYR A 57 -4.03 -2.67 -4.87
N PHE A 58 -4.99 -3.49 -5.32
CA PHE A 58 -6.11 -3.98 -4.50
C PHE A 58 -5.90 -5.40 -3.95
N LEU A 59 -4.88 -6.14 -4.41
CA LEU A 59 -4.67 -7.55 -4.04
C LEU A 59 -4.59 -7.76 -2.52
N SER A 60 -3.88 -6.91 -1.79
CA SER A 60 -3.77 -7.04 -0.34
C SER A 60 -5.14 -6.97 0.37
N PHE A 61 -6.05 -6.13 -0.11
CA PHE A 61 -7.40 -6.00 0.44
C PHE A 61 -8.31 -7.14 -0.02
N TYR A 62 -8.13 -7.60 -1.26
CA TYR A 62 -8.82 -8.78 -1.79
C TYR A 62 -8.47 -10.05 -1.01
N ALA A 63 -7.18 -10.23 -0.66
CA ALA A 63 -6.73 -11.32 0.20
C ALA A 63 -7.41 -11.27 1.58
N MET A 64 -7.49 -10.10 2.21
CA MET A 64 -8.18 -9.92 3.50
C MET A 64 -9.67 -10.29 3.42
N LEU A 65 -10.35 -9.93 2.32
CA LEU A 65 -11.75 -10.28 2.11
C LEU A 65 -11.97 -11.79 1.91
N LYS A 66 -11.08 -12.45 1.14
CA LYS A 66 -11.21 -13.87 0.79
C LYS A 66 -10.80 -14.83 1.90
N THR A 67 -9.87 -14.41 2.76
CA THR A 67 -9.36 -15.23 3.88
C THR A 67 -10.39 -15.43 4.99
N ILE A 68 -11.32 -14.49 5.18
CA ILE A 68 -12.35 -14.58 6.21
C ILE A 68 -13.61 -15.22 5.60
N PRO A 69 -14.05 -16.41 6.07
CA PRO A 69 -15.21 -17.14 5.52
C PRO A 69 -16.55 -16.53 5.96
N ASN A 70 -16.64 -15.20 6.06
CA ASN A 70 -17.86 -14.47 6.38
C ASN A 70 -17.84 -13.09 5.69
N LYS A 71 -18.90 -12.82 4.90
CA LYS A 71 -19.02 -11.61 4.08
C LYS A 71 -18.97 -10.31 4.88
N THR A 72 -19.66 -10.23 6.03
CA THR A 72 -19.72 -9.00 6.84
C THR A 72 -18.44 -8.82 7.63
N ALA A 73 -17.90 -9.89 8.20
CA ALA A 73 -16.66 -9.85 8.97
C ALA A 73 -15.46 -9.47 8.09
N GLY A 74 -15.35 -10.03 6.88
CA GLY A 74 -14.30 -9.68 5.93
C GLY A 74 -14.32 -8.19 5.56
N LEU A 75 -15.50 -7.65 5.26
CA LEU A 75 -15.68 -6.23 4.97
C LEU A 75 -15.26 -5.34 6.15
N LEU A 76 -15.70 -5.68 7.36
CA LEU A 76 -15.35 -4.93 8.57
C LEU A 76 -13.83 -4.94 8.83
N VAL A 77 -13.16 -6.08 8.64
CA VAL A 77 -11.70 -6.17 8.80
C VAL A 77 -10.97 -5.32 7.78
N MET A 78 -11.40 -5.36 6.51
CA MET A 78 -10.81 -4.51 5.46
C MET A 78 -10.95 -3.02 5.81
N ILE A 79 -12.15 -2.56 6.19
CA ILE A 79 -12.39 -1.17 6.59
C ILE A 79 -11.57 -0.79 7.84
N ALA A 80 -11.55 -1.67 8.84
CA ALA A 80 -10.78 -1.46 10.07
C ALA A 80 -9.28 -1.30 9.78
N SER A 81 -8.73 -2.03 8.80
CA SER A 81 -7.31 -1.91 8.42
C SER A 81 -6.95 -0.49 7.92
N LEU A 82 -7.82 0.14 7.13
CA LEU A 82 -7.66 1.52 6.66
C LEU A 82 -7.89 2.54 7.79
N GLN A 83 -8.90 2.32 8.62
CA GLN A 83 -9.18 3.18 9.78
C GLN A 83 -8.02 3.18 10.78
N LEU A 84 -7.36 2.03 10.98
CA LEU A 84 -6.21 1.91 11.87
C LEU A 84 -5.02 2.76 11.39
N LEU A 85 -4.78 2.81 10.07
CA LEU A 85 -3.76 3.71 9.50
C LEU A 85 -4.10 5.18 9.73
N PHE A 86 -5.37 5.57 9.60
CA PHE A 86 -5.82 6.92 9.90
C PHE A 86 -5.63 7.28 11.38
N LEU A 87 -6.01 6.37 12.29
CA LEU A 87 -5.84 6.55 13.74
C LEU A 87 -4.37 6.63 14.14
N LEU A 88 -3.46 5.92 13.46
CA LEU A 88 -2.02 6.06 13.66
C LEU A 88 -1.51 7.43 13.21
N ALA A 89 -2.01 7.96 12.09
CA ALA A 89 -1.62 9.29 11.60
C ALA A 89 -2.16 10.43 12.48
N GLU A 90 -3.33 10.25 13.10
CA GLU A 90 -3.97 11.28 13.94
C GLU A 90 -3.44 11.35 15.38
N GLN A 91 -2.38 10.60 15.74
CA GLN A 91 -1.83 10.60 17.09
C GLN A 91 -1.12 11.93 17.43
N ARG A 92 -1.91 12.93 17.89
CA ARG A 92 -1.41 14.29 18.18
C ARG A 92 -0.82 14.47 19.58
N ASN A 93 -1.16 13.62 20.55
CA ASN A 93 -0.65 13.69 21.94
C ASN A 93 -0.18 12.32 22.43
N LEU A 94 1.14 12.15 22.58
CA LEU A 94 1.73 10.97 23.21
C LEU A 94 1.61 11.10 24.74
N SER A 95 0.70 10.35 25.36
CA SER A 95 0.78 10.11 26.81
C SER A 95 1.91 9.13 27.13
N SER A 96 2.38 9.11 28.38
CA SER A 96 3.49 8.26 28.86
C SER A 96 3.30 6.76 28.59
N LEU A 97 2.07 6.29 28.40
CA LEU A 97 1.75 4.92 27.98
C LEU A 97 2.17 4.61 26.54
N ILE A 98 2.23 5.62 25.66
CA ILE A 98 2.80 5.47 24.31
C ILE A 98 4.30 5.75 24.34
N GLN A 99 4.84 6.44 25.36
CA GLN A 99 6.28 6.40 25.65
C GLN A 99 6.77 5.06 26.21
N PHE A 100 5.88 4.18 26.68
CA PHE A 100 6.21 2.76 26.89
C PHE A 100 6.59 2.06 25.56
N LYS A 101 6.03 2.55 24.44
CA LYS A 101 6.44 2.21 23.07
C LYS A 101 7.83 2.78 22.72
N PHE A 102 8.36 3.70 23.54
CA PHE A 102 9.69 4.30 23.40
C PHE A 102 10.80 3.70 24.28
N ILE A 103 10.48 2.70 25.11
CA ILE A 103 11.46 2.07 26.01
C ILE A 103 12.49 1.22 25.23
N PHE A 104 12.07 0.65 24.10
CA PHE A 104 12.96 -0.06 23.18
C PHE A 104 13.44 0.92 22.10
N GLY A 105 14.75 1.23 22.12
CA GLY A 105 15.35 2.38 21.45
C GLY A 105 15.16 2.47 19.92
N ALA A 106 15.71 3.53 19.31
CA ALA A 106 15.55 3.90 17.89
C ALA A 106 15.75 2.76 16.86
N ARG A 107 16.47 1.69 17.21
CA ARG A 107 16.67 0.49 16.37
C ARG A 107 15.49 -0.50 16.38
N GLU A 108 14.60 -0.46 17.36
CA GLU A 108 13.52 -1.44 17.53
C GLU A 108 12.19 -1.00 16.91
N TYR A 109 12.02 0.26 16.51
CA TYR A 109 10.86 0.70 15.72
C TYR A 109 10.92 0.26 14.26
N SER A 110 12.12 0.03 13.74
CA SER A 110 12.27 -0.49 12.38
C SER A 110 11.70 -1.90 12.28
N VAL A 111 11.83 -2.73 13.32
CA VAL A 111 11.38 -4.13 13.32
C VAL A 111 9.86 -4.27 13.09
N PRO A 112 8.96 -3.66 13.89
CA PRO A 112 7.51 -3.74 13.64
C PRO A 112 7.10 -3.07 12.33
N MET A 113 7.80 -2.01 11.90
CA MET A 113 7.54 -1.40 10.59
C MET A 113 7.95 -2.32 9.43
N ILE A 114 9.09 -3.00 9.54
CA ILE A 114 9.55 -4.01 8.57
C ILE A 114 8.56 -5.18 8.54
N TRP A 115 8.13 -5.69 9.70
CA TRP A 115 7.12 -6.76 9.75
C TRP A 115 5.79 -6.32 9.14
N PHE A 116 5.36 -5.07 9.37
CA PHE A 116 4.18 -4.52 8.72
C PHE A 116 4.34 -4.51 7.19
N ILE A 117 5.46 -3.98 6.68
CA ILE A 117 5.77 -3.96 5.24
C ILE A 117 5.81 -5.38 4.65
N CYS A 118 6.50 -6.32 5.31
CA CYS A 118 6.58 -7.72 4.90
C CYS A 118 5.21 -8.39 4.89
N SER A 119 4.36 -8.13 5.89
CA SER A 119 3.00 -8.67 5.94
C SER A 119 2.13 -8.12 4.81
N PHE A 120 2.29 -6.84 4.44
CA PHE A 120 1.58 -6.24 3.33
C PHE A 120 2.00 -6.83 1.98
N TYR A 121 3.31 -7.06 1.77
CA TYR A 121 3.80 -7.76 0.57
C TYR A 121 3.34 -9.22 0.52
N ALA A 122 3.28 -9.91 1.66
CA ALA A 122 2.74 -11.27 1.73
C ALA A 122 1.26 -11.30 1.34
N LEU A 123 0.46 -10.33 1.79
CA LEU A 123 -0.94 -10.19 1.38
C LEU A 123 -1.09 -9.87 -0.11
N LEU A 124 -0.20 -9.03 -0.66
CA LEU A 124 -0.18 -8.72 -2.10
C LEU A 124 0.12 -9.96 -2.94
N TRP A 125 0.97 -10.86 -2.45
CA TRP A 125 1.31 -12.11 -3.13
C TRP A 125 0.20 -13.18 -3.02
N ILE A 126 -0.56 -13.18 -1.92
CA ILE A 126 -1.66 -14.14 -1.69
C ILE A 126 -2.94 -13.74 -2.43
N GLY A 127 -3.20 -12.43 -2.51
CA GLY A 127 -4.37 -11.88 -3.21
C GLY A 127 -4.27 -12.09 -4.70
#